data_AF-A0A812JXW5-F1
#
_entry.id   AF-A0A812JXW5-F1
#
_cell.length_a   1.000
_cell.length_b   1.000
_cell.length_c   1.000
_cell.angle_alpha   90.00
_cell.angle_beta   90.00
_cell.angle_gamma   90.00
#
_symmetry.space_group_name_H-M   'P 1'
#
loop_
_entity.id
_entity.type
_entity.pdbx_description
1 polymer ?
#
loop_
_entity_poly.entity_id
_entity_poly.type
_entity_poly.pdbx_seq_one_letter_code
_entity_poly.pdbx_strand_id
1 'polypeptide(L)'
;LTASSAETVASLISRVQTMCGDVGDKPNFRLCLAKGDSMTVLDESNSLASSGVLDGATLLARRTHHVARVTLEKKSEATSPMFWR
;
A
#
# COMPACT_ATOMS: atom_id res chain seq x y z
N LEU A 1 16.04 -8.45 -10.50
CA LEU A 1 15.39 -7.13 -10.38
C LEU A 1 16.24 -6.24 -9.50
N THR A 2 16.61 -5.07 -9.99
CA THR A 2 17.26 -4.02 -9.19
C THR A 2 16.31 -2.83 -9.10
N ALA A 3 16.19 -2.24 -7.92
CA ALA A 3 15.35 -1.07 -7.66
C ALA A 3 16.22 0.06 -7.13
N SER A 4 15.91 1.30 -7.50
CA SER A 4 16.63 2.48 -7.01
C SER A 4 16.01 2.95 -5.70
N SER A 5 16.81 3.44 -4.75
CA SER A 5 16.29 3.98 -3.48
C SER A 5 15.34 5.18 -3.67
N ALA A 6 15.50 5.92 -4.77
CA ALA A 6 14.61 7.01 -5.18
C ALA A 6 13.34 6.54 -5.90
N GLU A 7 13.25 5.26 -6.29
CA GLU A 7 12.09 4.69 -6.95
C GLU A 7 10.89 4.62 -5.99
N THR A 8 9.69 4.90 -6.50
CA THR A 8 8.45 4.75 -5.75
C THR A 8 8.06 3.28 -5.63
N VAL A 9 7.44 2.91 -4.51
CA VAL A 9 6.93 1.56 -4.26
C VAL A 9 5.93 1.16 -5.35
N ALA A 10 5.06 2.07 -5.79
CA ALA A 10 4.14 1.85 -6.92
C ALA A 10 4.86 1.48 -8.23
N SER A 11 5.95 2.17 -8.58
CA SER A 11 6.72 1.88 -9.80
C SER A 11 7.30 0.46 -9.77
N LEU A 12 7.85 0.06 -8.62
CA LEU A 12 8.39 -1.29 -8.45
C LEU A 12 7.29 -2.36 -8.51
N ILE A 13 6.11 -2.10 -7.94
CA ILE A 13 4.92 -2.97 -8.04
C ILE A 13 4.52 -3.18 -9.50
N SER A 14 4.44 -2.11 -10.30
CA SER A 14 4.11 -2.19 -11.72
C SER A 14 5.12 -3.03 -12.50
N ARG A 15 6.42 -2.89 -12.21
CA ARG A 15 7.46 -3.74 -12.84
C ARG A 15 7.28 -5.20 -12.48
N VAL A 16 7.04 -5.51 -11.21
CA VAL A 16 6.78 -6.88 -10.73
C VAL A 16 5.59 -7.49 -11.45
N GLN A 17 4.49 -6.74 -11.61
CA GLN A 17 3.32 -7.19 -12.37
C GLN A 17 3.65 -7.54 -13.81
N THR A 18 4.37 -6.66 -14.50
CA THR A 18 4.79 -6.88 -15.88
C THR A 18 5.62 -8.15 -16.04
N MET A 19 6.56 -8.44 -15.13
CA MET A 19 7.36 -9.68 -15.24
C MET A 19 6.57 -10.94 -14.86
N CYS A 20 5.60 -10.83 -13.95
CA CYS A 20 4.71 -11.96 -13.62
C CYS A 20 3.66 -12.24 -14.69
N GLY A 21 3.59 -11.42 -15.75
CA GLY A 21 2.54 -11.53 -16.79
C GLY A 21 1.15 -11.19 -16.27
N ASP A 22 1.05 -10.50 -15.13
CA ASP A 22 -0.21 -10.09 -14.53
C ASP A 22 -0.60 -8.71 -15.08
N VAL A 23 -1.13 -8.69 -16.30
CA VAL A 23 -1.52 -7.47 -17.01
C VAL A 23 -2.99 -7.18 -16.70
N GLY A 24 -3.26 -6.68 -15.50
CA GLY A 24 -4.59 -6.23 -15.07
C GLY A 24 -4.59 -4.74 -14.75
N ASP A 25 -5.75 -4.08 -14.87
CA ASP A 25 -5.95 -2.64 -14.61
C ASP A 25 -5.65 -2.21 -13.16
N LYS A 26 -5.49 -3.15 -12.22
CA LYS A 26 -5.30 -2.85 -10.80
C LYS A 26 -4.11 -3.59 -10.24
N PRO A 27 -3.36 -2.94 -9.32
CA PRO A 27 -2.21 -3.58 -8.73
C PRO A 27 -2.67 -4.77 -7.89
N ASN A 28 -2.37 -5.98 -8.37
CA ASN A 28 -2.65 -7.22 -7.66
C ASN A 28 -1.55 -7.57 -6.67
N PHE A 29 -0.54 -6.73 -6.51
CA PHE A 29 0.61 -7.00 -5.65
C PHE A 29 0.81 -5.87 -4.65
N ARG A 30 1.19 -6.26 -3.43
CA ARG A 30 1.75 -5.36 -2.42
C ARG A 30 3.21 -5.73 -2.18
N LEU A 31 4.04 -4.72 -1.94
CA LEU A 31 5.41 -4.94 -1.49
C LEU A 31 5.47 -4.97 0.02
N CYS A 32 6.18 -5.96 0.55
CA CYS A 32 6.47 -6.12 1.96
C CYS A 32 7.98 -6.10 2.17
N LEU A 33 8.43 -5.34 3.16
CA LEU A 33 9.79 -5.38 3.65
C LEU A 33 9.89 -6.40 4.78
N ALA A 34 10.78 -7.38 4.61
CA ALA A 34 11.08 -8.36 5.66
C ALA A 34 12.09 -7.77 6.65
N LYS A 35 11.73 -7.71 7.93
CA LYS A 35 12.60 -7.31 9.04
C LYS A 35 12.55 -8.41 10.11
N GLY A 36 13.50 -9.35 10.02
CA GLY A 36 13.50 -10.55 10.87
C GLY A 36 12.23 -11.38 10.64
N ASP A 37 11.50 -11.65 11.73
CA ASP A 37 10.21 -12.38 11.70
C ASP A 37 9.01 -11.49 11.35
N SER A 38 9.21 -10.18 11.20
CA SER A 38 8.15 -9.22 10.90
C SER A 38 8.13 -8.83 9.43
N MET A 39 6.93 -8.67 8.87
CA MET A 39 6.72 -8.11 7.53
C MET A 39 5.96 -6.79 7.62
N THR A 40 6.53 -5.75 7.03
CA THR A 40 5.88 -4.44 6.94
C THR A 40 5.44 -4.18 5.51
N VAL A 41 4.15 -3.90 5.30
CA VAL A 41 3.62 -3.50 4.00
C VAL A 41 4.11 -2.08 3.69
N LEU A 42 4.65 -1.88 2.50
CA LEU A 42 5.14 -0.57 2.07
C LEU A 42 3.99 0.25 1.45
N ASP A 43 3.99 1.54 1.73
CA ASP A 43 3.04 2.48 1.13
C ASP A 43 3.44 2.77 -0.33
N GLU A 44 2.50 2.62 -1.24
CA GLU A 44 2.70 2.79 -2.69
C GLU A 44 3.12 4.21 -3.07
N SER A 45 2.72 5.20 -2.27
CA SER A 45 3.00 6.63 -2.50
C SER A 45 4.42 7.02 -2.09
N ASN A 46 5.08 6.20 -1.26
CA ASN A 46 6.41 6.49 -0.75
C ASN A 46 7.50 5.99 -1.70
N SER A 47 8.67 6.62 -1.62
CA SER A 47 9.90 6.05 -2.15
C SER A 47 10.35 4.86 -1.30
N LEU A 48 11.17 3.99 -1.89
CA LEU A 48 11.79 2.88 -1.17
C LEU A 48 12.64 3.40 0.00
N ALA A 49 13.41 4.47 -0.20
CA ALA A 49 14.19 5.11 0.85
C ALA A 49 13.31 5.63 2.00
N SER A 50 12.22 6.35 1.71
CA SER A 50 11.28 6.86 2.73
C SER A 50 10.55 5.75 3.47
N SER A 51 10.44 4.57 2.85
CA SER A 51 9.89 3.36 3.45
C SER A 51 10.91 2.58 4.29
N GLY A 52 12.14 3.10 4.44
CA GLY A 52 13.21 2.47 5.19
C GLY A 52 13.81 1.24 4.50
N VAL A 53 13.67 1.13 3.18
CA VAL A 53 14.32 0.10 2.37
C VAL A 53 15.76 0.56 2.11
N LEU A 54 16.70 -0.18 2.67
CA LEU A 54 18.14 0.05 2.51
C LEU A 54 18.70 -0.79 1.35
N ASP A 55 19.87 -0.42 0.85
CA ASP A 55 20.56 -1.21 -0.17
C ASP A 55 20.81 -2.64 0.34
N GLY A 56 20.47 -3.63 -0.50
CA GLY A 56 20.55 -5.05 -0.15
C GLY A 56 19.35 -5.59 0.66
N ALA A 57 18.35 -4.76 0.96
CA ALA A 57 17.12 -5.23 1.59
C ALA A 57 16.37 -6.25 0.71
N THR A 58 15.82 -7.28 1.35
CA THR A 58 14.96 -8.26 0.67
C THR A 58 13.52 -7.80 0.74
N LEU A 59 12.94 -7.53 -0.44
CA LEU A 59 11.54 -7.20 -0.61
C LEU A 59 10.77 -8.42 -1.11
N LEU A 60 9.56 -8.60 -0.57
CA LEU A 60 8.64 -9.65 -0.96
C LEU A 60 7.43 -9.04 -1.65
N ALA A 61 7.14 -9.49 -2.86
CA ALA A 61 5.90 -9.13 -3.55
C ALA A 61 4.82 -10.16 -3.22
N ARG A 62 3.73 -9.72 -2.59
CA ARG A 62 2.60 -10.57 -2.20
C ARG A 62 1.37 -10.23 -3.03
N ARG A 63 0.72 -11.25 -3.59
CA ARG A 63 -0.51 -11.07 -4.37
C ARG A 63 -1.71 -10.81 -3.45
N THR A 64 -2.44 -9.72 -3.67
CA THR A 64 -3.67 -9.35 -2.95
C THR A 64 -4.88 -9.83 -3.74
N HIS A 65 -5.42 -11.00 -3.39
CA HIS A 65 -6.59 -11.59 -4.06
C HIS A 65 -7.95 -11.04 -3.58
N HIS A 66 -7.98 -10.14 -2.59
CA HIS A 66 -9.23 -9.68 -1.99
C HIS A 66 -9.27 -8.15 -1.86
N VAL A 67 -10.21 -7.53 -2.58
CA VAL A 67 -10.60 -6.13 -2.37
C VAL A 67 -11.93 -6.14 -1.62
N ALA A 68 -11.91 -5.69 -0.36
CA ALA A 68 -13.13 -5.44 0.40
C ALA A 68 -13.54 -3.98 0.19
N ARG A 69 -14.77 -3.74 -0.28
CA ARG A 69 -15.34 -2.40 -0.34
C ARG A 69 -15.94 -2.07 1.03
N VAL A 70 -15.40 -1.06 1.70
CA VAL A 70 -15.89 -0.57 3.00
C VAL A 70 -16.48 0.82 2.78
N THR A 71 -17.74 1.02 3.13
CA THR A 71 -18.40 2.34 3.15
C THR A 71 -18.43 2.82 4.59
N LEU A 72 -17.78 3.96 4.89
CA LEU A 72 -17.85 4.60 6.20
C LEU A 72 -19.07 5.53 6.24
N GLU A 73 -20.03 5.25 7.11
CA GLU A 73 -21.15 6.16 7.33
C GLU A 73 -20.76 7.27 8.31
N LYS A 74 -21.02 8.53 7.94
CA LYS A 74 -20.82 9.68 8.83
C LYS A 74 -21.98 9.70 9.84
N LYS A 75 -21.69 9.42 11.11
CA LYS A 75 -22.67 9.59 12.19
C LYS A 75 -22.93 11.10 12.39
N SER A 76 -24.05 11.59 11.87
CA SER A 76 -24.52 12.95 12.12
C SER A 76 -25.06 13.02 13.56
N GLU A 77 -24.33 13.65 14.47
CA GLU A 77 -24.83 14.00 15.79
C GLU A 77 -25.77 15.20 15.64
N ALA A 78 -27.08 14.95 15.78
CA ALA A 78 -28.09 16.00 15.73
C ALA A 78 -28.03 16.82 17.03
N THR A 79 -27.43 18.00 16.96
CA THR A 79 -27.52 19.01 18.02
C THR A 79 -28.97 19.51 18.08
N SER A 80 -29.73 19.10 19.09
CA SER A 80 -31.06 19.65 19.38
C SER A 80 -30.95 21.16 19.66
N PRO A 81 -31.65 22.05 18.93
CA PRO A 81 -31.72 23.44 19.32
C PRO A 81 -32.64 23.59 20.55
N MET A 82 -32.06 24.05 21.66
CA MET A 82 -32.78 24.46 22.87
C MET A 82 -33.59 25.72 22.55
N PHE A 83 -34.92 25.61 22.47
CA PHE A 83 -35.80 26.78 22.46
C PHE A 83 -35.85 27.36 23.89
N TRP A 84 -35.24 28.53 24.09
CA TRP A 84 -35.46 29.32 25.32
C TRP A 84 -36.73 30.17 25.13
N ARG A 85 -37.66 30.04 26.08
CA ARG A 85 -38.83 30.89 26.26
C ARG A 85 -38.49 32.05 27.18
#